data_AF-A0A448MTH1-F1
#
_entry.id   AF-A0A448MTH1-F1
#
_cell.length_a   1.000
_cell.length_b   1.000
_cell.length_c   1.000
_cell.angle_alpha   90.00
_cell.angle_beta   90.00
_cell.angle_gamma   90.00
#
_symmetry.space_group_name_H-M   'P 1'
#
loop_
_entity.id
_entity.type
_entity.pdbx_description
1 polymer ?
#
loop_
_entity_poly.entity_id
_entity_poly.type
_entity_poly.pdbx_seq_one_letter_code
_entity_poly.pdbx_strand_id
1 'polypeptide(L)'
;MVQNHFGIWEPKLNVQNVLPLNELDILFTPLVAFDKQGNRLGMGGGFYDRTLQNWQQKSFLPIGLAHACQQIEALPIEHWDIPLFDILIG
;
A
#
# COMPACT_ATOMS: atom_id res chain seq x y z
N MET A 1 -16.62 14.15 0.29
CA MET A 1 -16.36 12.71 0.08
C MET A 1 -17.44 12.17 -0.85
N VAL A 2 -17.12 11.18 -1.68
CA VAL A 2 -18.04 10.41 -2.53
C VAL A 2 -17.77 8.93 -2.30
N GLN A 3 -18.75 8.05 -2.50
CA GLN A 3 -18.52 6.60 -2.40
C GLN A 3 -18.10 6.04 -3.75
N ASN A 4 -17.05 5.23 -3.77
CA ASN A 4 -16.66 4.48 -4.96
C ASN A 4 -17.53 3.22 -5.13
N HIS A 5 -17.27 2.44 -6.19
CA HIS A 5 -18.05 1.23 -6.49
C HIS A 5 -17.91 0.09 -5.45
N PHE A 6 -16.94 0.19 -4.54
CA PHE A 6 -16.77 -0.71 -3.40
C PHE A 6 -17.42 -0.17 -2.11
N GLY A 7 -18.10 0.98 -2.17
CA GLY A 7 -18.73 1.63 -1.01
C GLY A 7 -17.77 2.38 -0.09
N ILE A 8 -16.50 2.54 -0.49
CA ILE A 8 -15.47 3.23 0.29
C ILE A 8 -15.56 4.74 0.01
N TRP A 9 -15.47 5.55 1.07
CA TRP A 9 -15.43 7.00 0.96
C TRP A 9 -14.09 7.48 0.41
N GLU A 10 -14.13 8.21 -0.70
CA GLU A 10 -12.98 8.87 -1.31
C GLU A 10 -13.20 10.38 -1.44
N PRO A 11 -12.12 11.19 -1.42
CA PRO A 11 -12.23 12.62 -1.70
C PRO A 11 -12.76 12.85 -3.12
N LYS A 12 -13.62 13.87 -3.30
CA LYS A 12 -14.06 14.26 -4.64
C LYS A 12 -12.83 14.78 -5.40
N LEU A 13 -12.56 14.22 -6.58
CA LEU A 13 -11.39 14.59 -7.36
C LEU A 13 -11.37 16.10 -7.65
N ASN A 14 -10.36 16.77 -7.12
CA ASN A 14 -9.98 18.14 -7.44
C ASN A 14 -8.46 18.17 -7.57
N VAL A 15 -7.96 18.48 -8.76
CA VAL A 15 -6.53 18.49 -9.07
C VAL A 15 -5.72 19.42 -8.17
N GLN A 16 -6.35 20.48 -7.64
CA GLN A 16 -5.70 21.43 -6.73
C GLN A 16 -5.42 20.85 -5.34
N ASN A 17 -6.08 19.73 -5.00
CA ASN A 17 -5.93 19.07 -3.70
C ASN A 17 -5.09 17.78 -3.80
N VAL A 18 -4.52 17.49 -4.97
CA VAL A 18 -3.68 16.30 -5.17
C VAL A 18 -2.30 16.58 -4.61
N LEU A 19 -1.88 15.77 -3.65
CA LEU A 19 -0.53 15.83 -3.10
C LEU A 19 0.41 14.96 -3.95
N PRO A 20 1.54 15.51 -4.44
CA PRO A 20 2.58 14.73 -5.10
C PRO A 20 3.21 13.69 -4.16
N LEU A 21 3.63 12.54 -4.71
CA LEU A 21 4.21 11.46 -3.91
C LEU A 21 5.51 11.87 -3.18
N ASN A 22 6.29 12.78 -3.75
CA ASN A 22 7.53 13.29 -3.14
C ASN A 22 7.29 14.24 -1.96
N GLU A 23 6.05 14.67 -1.74
CA GLU A 23 5.64 15.48 -0.58
C GLU A 23 5.05 14.62 0.55
N LEU A 24 4.97 13.30 0.36
CA LEU A 24 4.56 12.38 1.42
C LEU A 24 5.76 12.05 2.33
N ASP A 25 5.46 11.90 3.62
CA ASP A 25 6.38 11.29 4.60
C ASP A 25 6.09 9.80 4.79
N ILE A 26 4.81 9.43 4.81
CA ILE A 26 4.35 8.05 5.06
C ILE A 26 3.17 7.73 4.13
N LEU A 27 3.15 6.51 3.61
CA LEU A 27 2.02 5.93 2.88
C LEU A 27 1.55 4.65 3.57
N PHE A 28 0.39 4.73 4.23
CA PHE A 28 -0.26 3.53 4.75
C PHE A 28 -0.89 2.72 3.62
N THR A 29 -0.56 1.43 3.58
CA THR A 29 -0.97 0.52 2.52
C THR A 29 -1.83 -0.61 3.10
N PRO A 30 -3.11 -0.72 2.71
CA PRO A 30 -3.94 -1.85 3.10
C PRO A 30 -3.48 -3.13 2.38
N LEU A 31 -3.70 -4.28 3.02
CA LEU A 31 -3.31 -5.58 2.49
C LEU A 31 -4.28 -6.69 2.95
N VAL A 32 -4.26 -7.81 2.25
CA VAL A 32 -5.02 -9.03 2.57
C VAL A 32 -4.16 -9.99 3.39
N ALA A 33 -2.90 -10.19 2.99
CA ALA A 33 -1.92 -11.01 3.68
C ALA A 33 -0.52 -10.42 3.54
N PHE A 34 0.38 -10.79 4.45
CA PHE A 34 1.77 -10.37 4.40
C PHE A 34 2.71 -11.45 4.95
N ASP A 35 4.00 -11.35 4.63
CA ASP A 35 5.04 -12.20 5.19
C ASP A 35 6.11 -11.39 5.97
N LYS A 36 7.06 -12.10 6.58
CA LYS A 36 8.14 -11.51 7.39
C LYS A 36 9.12 -10.64 6.58
N GLN A 37 9.08 -10.69 5.25
CA GLN A 37 9.96 -9.93 4.37
C GLN A 37 9.29 -8.62 3.91
N GLY A 38 8.07 -8.35 4.37
CA GLY A 38 7.30 -7.17 3.96
C GLY A 38 6.60 -7.35 2.61
N ASN A 39 6.62 -8.55 2.03
CA ASN A 39 5.79 -8.85 0.86
C ASN A 39 4.33 -8.79 1.27
N ARG A 40 3.47 -8.37 0.34
CA ARG A 40 2.04 -8.24 0.60
C ARG A 40 1.21 -8.82 -0.54
N LEU A 41 0.06 -9.36 -0.19
CA LEU A 41 -1.02 -9.65 -1.11
C LEU A 41 -2.06 -8.54 -1.03
N GLY A 42 -2.27 -7.81 -2.12
CA GLY A 42 -3.36 -6.84 -2.23
C GLY A 42 -4.69 -7.46 -2.67
N MET A 43 -5.66 -6.62 -3.02
CA MET A 43 -6.97 -7.05 -3.55
C MET A 43 -6.94 -7.40 -5.05
N GLY A 44 -5.77 -7.48 -5.68
CA GLY A 44 -5.58 -7.87 -7.10
C GLY A 44 -5.58 -6.72 -8.13
N GLY A 45 -5.77 -5.46 -7.72
CA GLY A 45 -5.81 -4.32 -8.65
C GLY A 45 -4.46 -3.70 -9.04
N GLY A 46 -3.35 -4.14 -8.42
CA GLY A 46 -1.99 -3.65 -8.73
C GLY A 46 -1.75 -2.13 -8.52
N PHE A 47 -2.65 -1.43 -7.81
CA PHE A 47 -2.56 0.02 -7.62
C PHE A 47 -1.30 0.41 -6.83
N TYR A 48 -1.02 -0.30 -5.74
CA TYR A 48 0.10 0.01 -4.87
C TYR A 48 1.44 -0.43 -5.47
N ASP A 49 1.51 -1.51 -6.24
CA ASP A 49 2.77 -1.91 -6.88
C ASP A 49 3.26 -0.81 -7.84
N ARG A 50 2.34 -0.23 -8.61
CA ARG A 50 2.65 0.92 -9.47
C ARG A 50 3.04 2.18 -8.67
N THR A 51 2.33 2.50 -7.58
CA THR A 51 2.65 3.67 -6.75
C THR A 51 4.01 3.51 -6.04
N LEU A 52 4.31 2.31 -5.56
CA LEU A 52 5.52 1.97 -4.82
C LEU A 52 6.73 1.71 -5.71
N GLN A 53 6.56 1.73 -7.03
CA GLN A 53 7.69 1.62 -7.95
C GLN A 53 8.78 2.62 -7.58
N ASN A 54 9.97 2.08 -7.32
CA ASN A 54 11.16 2.80 -6.89
C ASN A 54 10.95 3.65 -5.63
N TRP A 55 10.11 3.21 -4.68
CA TRP A 55 9.86 3.99 -3.45
C TRP A 55 11.14 4.22 -2.64
N GLN A 56 12.16 3.36 -2.74
CA GLN A 56 13.45 3.58 -2.08
C GLN A 56 14.19 4.83 -2.60
N GLN A 57 13.80 5.35 -3.76
CA GLN A 57 14.31 6.61 -4.32
C GLN A 57 13.43 7.82 -3.94
N LYS A 58 12.35 7.60 -3.19
CA LYS A 58 11.37 8.61 -2.77
C LYS A 58 11.55 8.90 -1.27
N SER A 59 11.02 10.03 -0.82
CA SER A 59 11.10 10.51 0.56
C SER A 59 10.16 9.79 1.53
N PHE A 60 9.11 9.14 1.03
CA PHE A 60 8.09 8.53 1.88
C PHE A 60 8.40 7.09 2.26
N LEU A 61 7.87 6.67 3.42
CA LEU A 61 7.92 5.29 3.89
C LEU A 61 6.59 4.56 3.65
N PRO A 62 6.56 3.48 2.87
CA PRO A 62 5.38 2.65 2.72
C PRO A 62 5.22 1.67 3.88
N ILE A 63 4.14 1.82 4.65
CA ILE A 63 3.89 1.03 5.86
C ILE A 63 2.59 0.25 5.71
N GLY A 64 2.64 -1.06 5.96
CA GLY A 64 1.46 -1.92 5.99
C GLY A 64 0.72 -1.78 7.32
N LEU A 65 -0.61 -1.74 7.27
CA LEU A 65 -1.45 -1.89 8.47
C LEU A 65 -2.14 -3.24 8.38
N ALA A 66 -1.90 -4.10 9.36
CA ALA A 66 -2.37 -5.47 9.32
C ALA A 66 -2.81 -6.01 10.68
N HIS A 67 -3.73 -6.96 10.66
CA HIS A 67 -4.01 -7.82 11.81
C HIS A 67 -3.04 -8.99 11.87
N ALA A 68 -2.80 -9.52 13.07
CA ALA A 68 -1.93 -10.69 13.27
C ALA A 68 -2.36 -11.91 12.43
N CYS A 69 -3.66 -12.09 12.18
CA CYS A 69 -4.19 -13.19 11.36
C CYS A 69 -3.86 -13.08 9.86
N GLN A 70 -3.40 -11.92 9.40
CA GLN A 70 -3.00 -11.70 8.01
C GLN A 70 -1.55 -12.09 7.75
N GLN A 71 -0.78 -12.40 8.79
CA GLN A 71 0.59 -12.87 8.64
C GLN A 71 0.61 -14.33 8.22
N ILE A 72 1.33 -14.63 7.15
CA ILE A 72 1.61 -15.99 6.69
C ILE A 72 3.12 -16.24 6.61
N GLU A 73 3.52 -17.49 6.40
CA GLU A 73 4.93 -17.87 6.37
C GLU A 73 5.68 -17.28 5.17
N ALA A 74 5.11 -17.45 3.98
CA ALA A 74 5.66 -16.93 2.73
C ALA A 74 4.54 -16.68 1.73
N LEU A 75 4.64 -15.56 1.00
CA LEU A 75 3.79 -15.28 -0.15
C LEU A 75 4.49 -15.73 -1.44
N PRO A 76 3.75 -16.21 -2.46
CA PRO A 76 4.28 -16.24 -3.81
C PRO A 76 4.56 -14.80 -4.25
N ILE A 77 5.76 -14.57 -4.78
CA ILE A 77 6.19 -13.26 -5.26
C ILE A 77 6.50 -13.32 -6.75
N GLU A 78 6.16 -12.23 -7.43
CA GLU A 78 6.52 -11.96 -8.81
C GLU A 78 7.58 -10.85 -8.86
N HIS A 79 8.30 -10.76 -9.98
CA HIS A 79 9.42 -9.81 -10.11
C HIS A 79 9.02 -8.32 -10.07
N TRP A 80 7.73 -8.02 -10.23
CA TRP A 80 7.17 -6.68 -10.12
C TRP A 80 6.60 -6.37 -8.73
N ASP A 81 6.54 -7.35 -7.83
CA ASP A 81 6.05 -7.13 -6.47
C ASP A 81 7.08 -6.35 -5.66
N ILE A 82 6.60 -5.35 -4.92
CA ILE A 82 7.46 -4.43 -4.19
C ILE A 82 7.19 -4.56 -2.70
N PRO A 83 8.16 -5.02 -1.89
CA PRO A 83 7.97 -5.13 -0.45
C PRO A 83 7.80 -3.76 0.19
N LEU A 84 7.04 -3.73 1.28
CA LEU A 84 6.85 -2.55 2.12
C LEU A 84 8.11 -2.28 2.97
N PHE A 85 8.24 -1.06 3.49
CA PHE A 85 9.32 -0.72 4.41
C PHE A 85 9.13 -1.41 5.76
N ASP A 86 7.89 -1.40 6.27
CA ASP A 86 7.53 -2.04 7.53
C ASP A 86 6.03 -2.41 7.54
N ILE A 87 5.62 -3.28 8.46
CA ILE A 87 4.24 -3.67 8.69
C ILE A 87 3.91 -3.55 10.18
N LEU A 88 3.00 -2.62 10.50
CA LEU A 88 2.46 -2.47 11.84
C LEU A 88 1.31 -3.46 12.04
N ILE A 89 1.47 -4.28 13.08
CA ILE A 89 0.52 -5.34 13.43
C ILE A 89 -0.30 -4.89 14.64
N GLY A 90 -1.63 -4.96 14.53
CA GLY A 90 -2.58 -4.59 15.60
C GLY A 90 -3.71 -5.58 15.81
#